data_AF-A0A356I838-F1
#
_entry.id   AF-A0A356I838-F1
#
_cell.length_a   1.000
_cell.length_b   1.000
_cell.length_c   1.000
_cell.angle_alpha   90.00
_cell.angle_beta   90.00
_cell.angle_gamma   90.00
#
_symmetry.space_group_name_H-M   'P 1'
#
loop_
_entity.id
_entity.type
_entity.pdbx_description
1 polymer ?
#
loop_
_entity_poly.entity_id
_entity_poly.type
_entity_poly.pdbx_seq_one_letter_code
_entity_poly.pdbx_strand_id
1 'polypeptide(L)' 'EDPVAVGLALGGTGHAIGTGTAIKYGHTQGAMAGLAIGITGIMYVVISPIVAQIILQ' A
#
# COMPACT_ATOMS: atom_id res chain seq x y z
N GLU A 1 10.85 -11.69 13.82
CA GLU A 1 10.53 -10.64 12.81
C GLU A 1 9.75 -11.32 11.70
N ASP A 2 8.49 -10.95 11.49
CA ASP A 2 7.62 -11.60 10.50
C ASP A 2 7.78 -10.90 9.14
N PRO A 3 8.21 -11.59 8.07
CA PRO A 3 8.40 -11.00 6.74
C PRO A 3 7.10 -10.43 6.16
N VAL A 4 5.94 -10.94 6.56
CA VAL A 4 4.64 -10.38 6.16
C VAL A 4 4.42 -9.04 6.83
N ALA A 5 4.67 -8.94 8.14
CA ALA A 5 4.53 -7.68 8.87
C ALA A 5 5.46 -6.58 8.31
N VAL A 6 6.70 -6.94 7.97
CA VAL A 6 7.67 -6.02 7.34
C VAL A 6 7.16 -5.55 5.97
N GLY A 7 6.67 -6.47 5.14
CA GLY A 7 6.13 -6.13 3.82
C GLY A 7 4.90 -5.22 3.91
N LEU A 8 3.95 -5.53 4.80
CA LEU A 8 2.75 -4.71 5.01
C LEU A 8 3.09 -3.32 5.55
N ALA A 9 4.02 -3.21 6.50
CA ALA A 9 4.45 -1.92 7.02
C ALA A 9 5.08 -1.06 5.92
N LEU A 10 6.03 -1.63 5.15
CA LEU A 10 6.72 -0.91 4.08
C LEU A 10 5.80 -0.51 2.92
N GLY A 11 4.90 -1.41 2.50
CA GLY A 11 3.96 -1.14 1.40
C GLY A 11 2.77 -0.28 1.80
N GLY A 12 2.36 -0.31 3.07
CA GLY A 12 1.23 0.46 3.60
C GLY A 12 1.57 1.91 3.95
N THR A 13 2.78 2.19 4.44
CA THR A 13 3.17 3.55 4.89
C THR A 13 4.20 4.24 4.01
N GLY A 14 4.95 3.49 3.18
CA GLY A 14 6.19 3.97 2.57
C GLY A 14 6.09 4.59 1.18
N HIS A 15 4.89 4.86 0.65
CA HIS A 15 4.68 5.18 -0.78
C HIS A 15 5.28 4.08 -1.71
N ALA A 16 5.29 4.29 -3.03
CA ALA A 16 5.91 3.36 -3.98
C ALA A 16 7.41 3.06 -3.66
N ILE A 17 8.09 3.98 -2.97
CA ILE A 17 9.48 3.86 -2.54
C ILE A 17 9.63 2.78 -1.44
N GLY A 18 8.70 2.71 -0.50
CA GLY A 18 8.66 1.68 0.56
C GLY A 18 8.48 0.28 0.00
N THR A 19 7.57 0.12 -0.97
CA THR A 19 7.41 -1.15 -1.71
C THR A 19 8.69 -1.55 -2.43
N GLY A 20 9.37 -0.60 -3.09
CA GLY A 20 10.67 -0.85 -3.72
C GLY A 20 11.76 -1.25 -2.73
N THR A 21 11.67 -0.77 -1.49
CA THR A 21 12.59 -1.16 -0.41
C THR A 21 12.25 -2.58 0.10
N ALA A 22 10.96 -2.94 0.23
CA ALA A 22 10.51 -4.26 0.66
C ALA A 22 11.01 -5.40 -0.25
N ILE A 23 11.11 -5.16 -1.56
CA ILE A 23 11.66 -6.12 -2.53
C ILE A 23 13.11 -6.49 -2.20
N LYS A 24 13.89 -5.55 -1.64
CA LYS A 24 15.28 -5.80 -1.22
C LYS A 24 15.39 -6.67 0.03
N TYR A 25 14.35 -6.67 0.87
CA TYR A 25 14.30 -7.49 2.09
C TYR A 25 13.91 -8.95 1.83
N GLY A 26 13.28 -9.23 0.69
CA GLY A 26 12.98 -10.60 0.26
C GLY A 26 11.71 -10.70 -0.58
N HIS A 27 11.49 -11.90 -1.13
CA HIS A 27 10.34 -12.18 -1.98
C HIS A 27 9.01 -12.00 -1.25
N THR A 28 8.91 -12.48 0.00
CA THR A 28 7.67 -12.38 0.79
C THR A 28 7.36 -10.94 1.18
N GLN A 29 8.36 -10.18 1.62
CA GLN A 29 8.23 -8.76 1.97
C GLN A 29 7.81 -7.94 0.75
N GLY A 30 8.46 -8.16 -0.40
CA GLY A 30 8.12 -7.52 -1.66
C GLY A 30 6.69 -7.85 -2.14
N ALA A 31 6.29 -9.11 -2.06
CA ALA A 31 4.93 -9.54 -2.43
C ALA A 31 3.87 -8.91 -1.51
N MET A 32 4.10 -8.91 -0.19
CA MET A 32 3.16 -8.33 0.77
C MET A 32 3.11 -6.80 0.66
N ALA A 33 4.24 -6.14 0.38
CA ALA A 33 4.25 -4.70 0.14
C ALA A 33 3.53 -4.32 -1.16
N GLY A 34 3.65 -5.13 -2.22
CA GLY A 34 2.91 -4.98 -3.46
C GLY A 34 1.39 -5.16 -3.27
N LEU A 35 1.00 -6.14 -2.45
CA LEU A 35 -0.40 -6.34 -2.08
C LEU A 35 -0.96 -5.15 -1.28
N ALA A 36 -0.19 -4.63 -0.30
CA ALA A 36 -0.60 -3.49 0.51
C ALA A 36 -0.85 -2.22 -0.33
N ILE A 37 0.06 -1.88 -1.24
CA ILE A 37 -0.10 -0.69 -2.11
C ILE A 37 -1.25 -0.87 -3.11
N GLY A 38 -1.45 -2.08 -3.63
CA GLY A 38 -2.57 -2.41 -4.52
C GLY A 38 -3.93 -2.23 -3.85
N ILE A 39 -4.10 -2.77 -2.65
CA ILE A 39 -5.36 -2.63 -1.87
C ILE A 39 -5.62 -1.17 -1.52
N THR A 40 -4.57 -0.44 -1.12
CA THR A 40 -4.68 0.99 -0.80
C THR A 40 -5.16 1.79 -2.02
N GLY A 41 -4.63 1.51 -3.21
CA GLY A 41 -5.07 2.14 -4.45
C GLY A 41 -6.53 1.86 -4.79
N ILE A 42 -6.97 0.60 -4.64
CA ILE A 42 -8.37 0.22 -4.88
C ILE A 42 -9.31 0.96 -3.91
N MET A 43 -8.96 1.01 -2.62
CA MET A 43 -9.71 1.77 -1.62
C MET A 43 -9.84 3.24 -2.00
N TYR A 44 -8.74 3.85 -2.47
CA TYR A 44 -8.75 5.26 -2.89
C TYR A 44 -9.65 5.50 -4.10
N VAL A 45 -9.62 4.61 -5.10
CA VAL A 45 -10.48 4.71 -6.29
C VAL A 45 -11.97 4.69 -5.93
N VAL A 46 -12.36 3.89 -4.93
CA VAL A 46 -13.77 3.78 -4.51
C VAL A 46 -14.18 4.95 -3.60
N ILE A 47 -13.31 5.37 -2.69
CA ILE A 47 -13.64 6.40 -1.68
C ILE A 47 -13.52 7.82 -2.23
N SER A 48 -12.54 8.09 -3.09
CA SER A 48 -12.29 9.42 -3.65
C SER A 48 -13.51 10.08 -4.31
N PRO A 49 -14.34 9.41 -5.13
CA PRO A 49 -15.52 10.06 -5.72
C PRO A 49 -16.56 10.46 -4.67
N ILE A 50 -16.74 9.64 -3.61
CA ILE A 50 -17.69 9.91 -2.53
C ILE A 50 -17.24 11.15 -1.74
N VAL A 51 -15.95 11.22 -1.40
CA VAL A 51 -15.38 12.37 -0.68
C VAL A 51 -15.42 13.63 -1.54
N ALA A 52 -15.13 13.52 -2.84
CA ALA A 52 -15.22 14.65 -3.77
C ALA A 52 -16.64 15.22 -3.86
N GLN A 53 -17.67 14.38 -3.84
CA GLN A 53 -19.06 14.83 -3.82
C GLN A 53 -19.41 15.61 -2.54
N ILE A 54 -18.84 15.26 -1.39
CA ILE A 54 -19.11 15.96 -0.12
C ILE A 54 -18.39 17.31 -0.04
N ILE A 55 -17.18 17.41 -0.60
CA ILE A 55 -16.31 18.60 -0.46
C ILE A 55 -16.51 19.61 -1.60
N LEU A 56 -16.80 19.14 -2.83
CA LEU A 56 -16.91 20.00 -4.02
C LEU A 56 -18.37 20.34 -4.40
N GLN A 57 -19.36 19.86 -3.63
CA GLN A 57 -20.72 20.40 -3.65
C GLN A 57 -20.80 21.70 -2.84
#